data_AF-A0A9Q4DIC6-F1
#
_entry.id   AF-A0A9Q4DIC6-F1
#
_cell.length_a   1.000
_cell.length_b   1.000
_cell.length_c   1.000
_cell.angle_alpha   90.00
_cell.angle_beta   90.00
_cell.angle_gamma   90.00
#
_symmetry.space_group_name_H-M   'P 1'
#
loop_
_entity.id
_entity.type
_entity.pdbx_description
1 polymer ?
#
loop_
_entity_poly.entity_id
_entity_poly.type
_entity_poly.pdbx_seq_one_letter_code
_entity_poly.pdbx_strand_id
1 'polypeptide(L)'
;MLEFLGLKRESTYYEKDLESAILTHLQDFLLELGNGFSFVARQKRLHIEGDEFFVDLVLYNRLLQCFVLVEIKTHKLTHQDIGQLQMYVNYFDRIEKLPHETPTIGILLCTHKNDAVVKFTLPEHQQQIYASQYQLHLPSEQRLLEEVQKEIQQFTQKQEEHH
;
A
#
# COMPACT_ATOMS: atom_id res chain seq x y z
N MET A 1 10.87 -32.42 24.87
CA MET A 1 10.74 -31.15 25.64
C MET A 1 10.98 -29.92 24.75
N LEU A 2 10.39 -29.88 23.54
CA LEU A 2 10.37 -28.72 22.61
C LEU A 2 9.22 -28.80 21.56
N GLU A 3 8.24 -29.68 21.75
CA GLU A 3 7.12 -29.94 20.81
C GLU A 3 5.80 -29.24 21.19
N PHE A 4 5.79 -28.36 22.20
CA PHE A 4 4.56 -27.68 22.66
C PHE A 4 4.34 -26.29 22.05
N LEU A 5 5.30 -25.76 21.27
CA LEU A 5 5.18 -24.43 20.63
C LEU A 5 4.86 -24.50 19.13
N GLY A 6 4.41 -25.66 18.66
CA GLY A 6 4.40 -26.05 17.25
C GLY A 6 3.50 -25.28 16.29
N LEU A 7 3.54 -23.93 16.22
CA LEU A 7 2.93 -23.16 15.12
C LEU A 7 3.66 -21.82 14.82
N LYS A 8 4.14 -21.72 13.56
CA LYS A 8 4.14 -20.54 12.66
C LYS A 8 4.92 -19.27 13.02
N ARG A 9 6.08 -19.35 13.67
CA ARG A 9 6.95 -18.15 13.83
C ARG A 9 7.82 -17.83 12.63
N GLU A 10 8.02 -18.74 11.69
CA GLU A 10 8.88 -18.48 10.53
C GLU A 10 8.11 -17.75 9.41
N SER A 11 7.05 -18.35 8.87
CA SER A 11 6.32 -17.78 7.70
C SER A 11 5.79 -16.36 7.91
N THR A 12 5.25 -16.04 9.08
CA THR A 12 4.66 -14.72 9.37
C THR A 12 5.72 -13.66 9.64
N TYR A 13 6.88 -14.04 10.17
CA TYR A 13 8.01 -13.10 10.30
C TYR A 13 8.58 -12.79 8.92
N TYR A 14 8.79 -13.81 8.07
CA TYR A 14 9.27 -13.61 6.70
C TYR A 14 8.34 -12.72 5.86
N GLU A 15 7.02 -12.87 6.03
CA GLU A 15 6.05 -12.04 5.33
C GLU A 15 6.12 -10.57 5.74
N LYS A 16 6.24 -10.29 7.05
CA LYS A 16 6.40 -8.92 7.57
C LYS A 16 7.72 -8.28 7.18
N ASP A 17 8.81 -9.06 7.18
CA ASP A 17 10.12 -8.56 6.78
C ASP A 17 10.15 -8.22 5.29
N LEU A 18 9.53 -9.06 4.46
CA LEU A 18 9.36 -8.78 3.03
C LEU A 18 8.50 -7.54 2.78
N GLU A 19 7.34 -7.43 3.43
CA GLU A 19 6.48 -6.26 3.34
C GLU A 19 7.23 -4.99 3.76
N SER A 20 8.01 -5.08 4.84
CA SER A 20 8.83 -3.98 5.33
C SER A 20 9.92 -3.56 4.35
N ALA A 21 10.57 -4.52 3.68
CA ALA A 21 11.57 -4.25 2.65
C ALA A 21 10.93 -3.53 1.45
N ILE A 22 9.81 -4.06 0.96
CA ILE A 22 9.05 -3.47 -0.15
C ILE A 22 8.58 -2.04 0.19
N LEU A 23 8.04 -1.82 1.39
CA LEU A 23 7.62 -0.47 1.82
C LEU A 23 8.77 0.52 1.84
N THR A 24 9.95 0.09 2.29
CA THR A 24 11.15 0.94 2.33
C THR A 24 11.59 1.32 0.92
N HIS A 25 11.73 0.33 0.02
CA HIS A 25 12.13 0.57 -1.37
C HIS A 25 11.11 1.44 -2.11
N LEU A 26 9.81 1.18 -1.95
CA LEU A 26 8.77 1.98 -2.60
C LEU A 26 8.73 3.42 -2.11
N GLN A 27 8.94 3.65 -0.81
CA GLN A 27 9.07 4.99 -0.27
C GLN A 27 10.21 5.74 -0.97
N ASP A 28 11.40 5.13 -1.03
CA ASP A 28 12.58 5.76 -1.62
C ASP A 28 12.40 5.99 -3.11
N PHE A 29 11.90 4.99 -3.85
CA PHE A 29 11.54 5.10 -5.27
C PHE A 29 10.58 6.27 -5.54
N LEU A 30 9.49 6.38 -4.77
CA LEU A 30 8.49 7.45 -4.97
C LEU A 30 9.05 8.84 -4.67
N LEU A 31 9.96 8.94 -3.71
CA LEU A 31 10.65 10.20 -3.39
C LEU A 31 11.70 10.57 -4.45
N GLU A 32 12.47 9.60 -4.96
CA GLU A 32 13.48 9.79 -6.01
C GLU A 32 12.87 10.26 -7.34
N LEU A 33 11.64 9.84 -7.65
CA LEU A 33 10.94 10.30 -8.84
C LEU A 33 10.72 11.82 -8.88
N GLY A 34 10.81 12.52 -7.75
CA GLY A 34 10.75 13.99 -7.70
C GLY A 34 9.42 14.62 -8.13
N ASN A 35 8.41 13.81 -8.51
CA ASN A 35 7.12 14.21 -9.06
C ASN A 35 6.15 14.81 -8.02
N GLY A 36 6.67 15.49 -7.00
CA GLY A 36 5.88 16.18 -5.98
C GLY A 36 5.55 15.35 -4.75
N PHE A 37 5.98 14.08 -4.66
CA PHE A 37 5.81 13.28 -3.45
C PHE A 37 6.59 13.85 -2.25
N SER A 38 5.95 13.79 -1.09
CA SER A 38 6.52 14.10 0.21
C SER A 38 6.12 13.01 1.18
N PHE A 39 7.07 12.52 1.97
CA PHE A 39 6.81 11.55 3.02
C PHE A 39 5.98 12.18 4.14
N VAL A 40 4.97 11.45 4.62
CA VAL A 40 4.15 11.86 5.77
C VAL A 40 4.35 10.88 6.92
N ALA A 41 4.09 9.60 6.70
CA ALA A 41 4.20 8.59 7.75
C ALA A 41 4.30 7.18 7.18
N ARG A 42 4.84 6.26 7.99
CA ARG A 42 4.85 4.83 7.76
C ARG A 42 4.13 4.14 8.92
N GLN A 43 3.35 3.10 8.63
CA GLN A 43 2.54 2.37 9.61
C GLN A 43 1.69 3.34 10.45
N LYS A 44 1.03 4.28 9.77
CA LYS A 44 0.28 5.37 10.39
C LYS A 44 -0.94 4.78 11.09
N ARG A 45 -0.91 4.85 12.42
CA ARG A 45 -2.02 4.43 13.26
C ARG A 45 -3.21 5.40 13.10
N LEU A 46 -4.37 4.85 12.78
CA LEU A 46 -5.68 5.48 12.80
C LEU A 46 -6.48 4.93 13.98
N HIS A 47 -7.18 5.79 14.70
CA HIS A 47 -8.06 5.39 15.79
C HIS A 47 -9.50 5.76 15.44
N ILE A 48 -10.36 4.74 15.35
CA ILE A 48 -11.76 4.90 14.93
C ILE A 48 -12.62 4.12 15.93
N GLU A 49 -13.43 4.83 16.71
CA GLU A 49 -14.39 4.25 17.67
C GLU A 49 -13.83 3.17 18.62
N GLY A 50 -12.56 3.28 19.00
CA GLY A 50 -11.89 2.32 19.89
C GLY A 50 -11.02 1.29 19.18
N ASP A 51 -11.18 1.13 17.86
CA ASP A 51 -10.35 0.24 17.05
C ASP A 51 -9.08 0.94 16.55
N GLU A 52 -8.05 0.13 16.33
CA GLU A 52 -6.76 0.56 15.78
C GLU A 52 -6.58 -0.01 14.38
N PHE A 53 -6.27 0.88 13.44
CA PHE A 53 -5.90 0.51 12.08
C PHE A 53 -4.55 1.12 11.72
N PHE A 54 -3.87 0.55 10.74
CA PHE A 54 -2.54 1.00 10.33
C PHE A 54 -2.51 1.11 8.82
N VAL A 55 -2.17 2.31 8.32
CA VAL A 55 -1.90 2.53 6.90
C VAL A 55 -0.42 2.31 6.66
N ASP A 56 -0.06 1.44 5.72
CA ASP A 56 1.35 1.04 5.56
C ASP A 56 2.27 2.22 5.21
N LEU A 57 1.88 3.03 4.22
CA LEU A 57 2.63 4.21 3.81
C LEU A 57 1.68 5.36 3.46
N VAL A 58 1.96 6.52 4.03
CA VAL A 58 1.24 7.78 3.78
C VAL A 58 2.21 8.77 3.15
N LEU A 59 1.86 9.23 1.96
CA LEU A 59 2.56 10.27 1.23
C LEU A 59 1.61 11.44 0.96
N TYR A 60 2.18 12.58 0.62
CA TYR A 60 1.46 13.72 0.08
C TYR A 60 2.01 14.06 -1.30
N ASN A 61 1.16 14.23 -2.30
CA ASN A 61 1.57 14.73 -3.60
C ASN A 61 1.28 16.23 -3.70
N ARG A 62 2.34 17.05 -3.76
CA ARG A 62 2.23 18.52 -3.78
C ARG A 62 1.68 19.09 -5.08
N LEU A 63 1.83 18.38 -6.20
CA LEU A 63 1.32 18.83 -7.49
C LEU A 63 -0.20 18.61 -7.57
N LEU A 64 -0.65 17.44 -7.09
CA LEU A 64 -2.06 17.11 -7.00
C LEU A 64 -2.76 17.73 -5.79
N GLN A 65 -1.99 18.11 -4.76
CA GLN A 65 -2.47 18.59 -3.47
C GLN A 65 -3.39 17.58 -2.78
N CYS A 66 -2.97 16.31 -2.70
CA CYS A 66 -3.72 15.24 -2.05
C CYS A 66 -2.81 14.30 -1.26
N PHE A 67 -3.42 13.58 -0.32
CA PHE A 67 -2.81 12.41 0.28
C PHE A 67 -2.81 11.23 -0.71
N VAL A 68 -1.76 10.42 -0.63
CA VAL A 68 -1.62 9.15 -1.35
C VAL A 68 -1.34 8.06 -0.31
N LEU A 69 -2.29 7.16 -0.14
CA LEU A 69 -2.21 6.04 0.79
C LEU A 69 -1.80 4.79 0.01
N VAL A 70 -0.73 4.12 0.42
CA VAL A 70 -0.27 2.88 -0.20
C VAL A 70 -0.42 1.77 0.82
N GLU A 71 -1.09 0.69 0.39
CA GLU A 71 -1.30 -0.53 1.18
C GLU A 71 -0.72 -1.72 0.40
N ILE A 72 0.01 -2.61 1.08
CA ILE A 72 0.67 -3.75 0.45
C ILE A 72 0.04 -5.05 0.94
N LYS A 73 -0.26 -5.95 0.00
CA LYS A 73 -0.74 -7.31 0.28
C LYS A 73 0.15 -8.33 -0.43
N THR A 74 0.84 -9.14 0.36
CA THR A 74 1.65 -10.28 -0.10
C THR A 74 0.81 -11.48 -0.55
N HIS A 75 -0.51 -11.40 -0.43
CA HIS A 75 -1.46 -12.43 -0.81
C HIS A 75 -2.41 -11.96 -1.92
N LYS A 76 -3.23 -12.91 -2.40
CA LYS A 76 -4.25 -12.64 -3.42
C LYS A 76 -5.27 -11.64 -2.89
N LEU A 77 -5.51 -10.59 -3.67
CA LEU A 77 -6.44 -9.51 -3.31
C LEU A 77 -7.85 -10.02 -2.95
N THR A 78 -8.37 -9.54 -1.82
CA THR A 78 -9.72 -9.82 -1.32
C THR A 78 -10.60 -8.57 -1.32
N HIS A 79 -11.93 -8.76 -1.18
CA HIS A 79 -12.87 -7.64 -1.04
C HIS A 79 -12.67 -6.88 0.29
N GLN A 80 -12.12 -7.54 1.30
CA GLN A 80 -11.82 -6.94 2.61
C GLN A 80 -10.69 -5.92 2.49
N ASP A 81 -9.64 -6.23 1.71
CA ASP A 81 -8.52 -5.31 1.48
C ASP A 81 -8.97 -4.02 0.80
N ILE A 82 -9.89 -4.14 -0.18
CA ILE A 82 -10.49 -2.99 -0.85
C ILE A 82 -11.33 -2.15 0.12
N GLY A 83 -12.16 -2.81 0.93
CA GLY A 83 -12.97 -2.13 1.95
C GLY A 83 -12.10 -1.41 2.99
N GLN A 84 -10.98 -2.02 3.40
CA GLN A 84 -10.01 -1.44 4.32
C GLN A 84 -9.38 -0.18 3.73
N LEU A 85 -8.82 -0.25 2.51
CA LEU A 85 -8.23 0.93 1.86
C LEU A 85 -9.27 2.03 1.63
N GLN A 86 -10.50 1.66 1.26
CA GLN A 86 -11.59 2.63 1.10
C GLN A 86 -11.89 3.35 2.42
N MET A 87 -11.91 2.62 3.53
CA MET A 87 -12.10 3.22 4.85
C MET A 87 -10.97 4.20 5.16
N TYR A 88 -9.72 3.89 4.83
CA TYR A 88 -8.59 4.80 5.02
C TYR A 88 -8.72 6.06 4.18
N VAL A 89 -9.03 5.93 2.88
CA VAL A 89 -9.28 7.07 1.98
C VAL A 89 -10.38 7.97 2.55
N ASN A 90 -11.50 7.39 2.97
CA ASN A 90 -12.61 8.12 3.56
C ASN A 90 -12.24 8.82 4.88
N TYR A 91 -11.42 8.17 5.72
CA TYR A 91 -10.92 8.78 6.96
C TYR A 91 -10.09 10.02 6.67
N PHE A 92 -9.12 9.90 5.75
CA PHE A 92 -8.28 11.03 5.35
C PHE A 92 -9.11 12.16 4.76
N ASP A 93 -10.04 11.87 3.84
CA ASP A 93 -10.88 12.89 3.21
C ASP A 93 -11.78 13.64 4.19
N ARG A 94 -12.22 12.99 5.28
CA ARG A 94 -13.15 13.57 6.26
C ARG A 94 -12.46 14.23 7.45
N ILE A 95 -11.27 13.75 7.83
CA ILE A 95 -10.63 14.07 9.12
C ILE A 95 -9.27 14.75 8.94
N GLU A 96 -8.41 14.22 8.08
CA GLU A 96 -7.01 14.68 7.95
C GLU A 96 -6.84 15.76 6.89
N LYS A 97 -7.56 15.62 5.78
CA LYS A 97 -7.47 16.48 4.60
C LYS A 97 -8.04 17.87 4.87
N LEU A 98 -7.35 18.89 4.39
CA LEU A 98 -7.83 20.27 4.41
C LEU A 98 -8.93 20.50 3.34
N PRO A 99 -9.83 21.48 3.54
CA PRO A 99 -10.93 21.70 2.60
C PRO A 99 -10.51 22.03 1.15
N HIS A 100 -9.33 22.61 0.96
CA HIS A 100 -8.81 23.01 -0.35
C HIS A 100 -8.04 21.90 -1.09
N GLU A 101 -7.67 20.84 -0.39
CA GLU A 101 -6.92 19.72 -0.97
C GLU A 101 -7.84 18.84 -1.81
N THR A 102 -7.28 18.20 -2.84
CA THR A 102 -8.03 17.29 -3.70
C THR A 102 -8.22 15.93 -3.04
N PRO A 103 -9.21 15.13 -3.47
CA PRO A 103 -9.53 13.88 -2.78
C PRO A 103 -8.35 12.91 -2.67
N THR A 104 -8.28 12.21 -1.55
CA THR A 104 -7.24 11.25 -1.22
C THR A 104 -7.23 10.09 -2.21
N ILE A 105 -6.04 9.66 -2.62
CA ILE A 105 -5.84 8.56 -3.55
C ILE A 105 -5.39 7.32 -2.76
N GLY A 106 -6.07 6.20 -2.98
CA GLY A 106 -5.66 4.90 -2.45
C GLY A 106 -4.98 4.05 -3.51
N ILE A 107 -3.83 3.47 -3.19
CA ILE A 107 -3.09 2.53 -4.02
C ILE A 107 -2.97 1.21 -3.25
N LEU A 108 -3.50 0.14 -3.85
CA LEU A 108 -3.39 -1.21 -3.30
C LEU A 108 -2.44 -2.03 -4.16
N LEU A 109 -1.31 -2.43 -3.58
CA LEU A 109 -0.30 -3.24 -4.25
C LEU A 109 -0.43 -4.68 -3.79
N CYS A 110 -0.60 -5.61 -4.72
CA CYS A 110 -0.68 -7.04 -4.39
C CYS A 110 0.20 -7.89 -5.29
N THR A 111 0.76 -8.96 -4.73
CA THR A 111 1.60 -9.93 -5.45
C THR A 111 0.80 -10.73 -6.49
N HIS A 112 -0.52 -10.87 -6.28
CA HIS A 112 -1.44 -11.53 -7.19
C HIS A 112 -2.74 -10.76 -7.35
N LYS A 113 -2.91 -10.13 -8.53
CA LYS A 113 -4.12 -9.40 -8.91
C LYS A 113 -5.27 -10.36 -9.26
N ASN A 114 -6.46 -10.06 -8.75
CA ASN A 114 -7.71 -10.71 -9.17
C ASN A 114 -8.68 -9.67 -9.72
N ASP A 115 -8.68 -9.50 -11.04
CA ASP A 115 -9.46 -8.47 -11.73
C ASP A 115 -10.97 -8.56 -11.48
N ALA A 116 -11.50 -9.76 -11.21
CA ALA A 116 -12.91 -9.94 -10.86
C ALA A 116 -13.26 -9.33 -9.50
N VAL A 117 -12.42 -9.56 -8.47
CA VAL A 117 -12.64 -8.99 -7.12
C VAL A 117 -12.58 -7.47 -7.15
N VAL A 118 -11.63 -6.93 -7.91
CA VAL A 118 -11.50 -5.49 -8.15
C VAL A 118 -12.77 -4.92 -8.79
N LYS A 119 -13.22 -5.51 -9.91
CA LYS A 119 -14.37 -5.03 -10.67
C LYS A 119 -15.70 -5.09 -9.90
N PHE A 120 -15.91 -6.11 -9.07
CA PHE A 120 -17.18 -6.31 -8.35
C PHE A 120 -17.23 -5.68 -6.96
N THR A 121 -16.09 -5.29 -6.38
CA THR A 121 -16.06 -4.64 -5.04
C THR A 121 -16.12 -3.12 -5.13
N LEU A 122 -15.65 -2.55 -6.23
CA LEU A 122 -15.59 -1.09 -6.41
C LEU A 122 -16.89 -0.57 -7.03
N PRO A 123 -17.48 0.51 -6.50
CA PRO A 123 -18.63 1.16 -7.12
C PRO A 123 -18.29 1.64 -8.53
N GLU A 124 -19.22 1.50 -9.48
CA GLU A 124 -19.01 1.84 -10.90
C GLU A 124 -18.57 3.30 -11.16
N HIS A 125 -18.73 4.20 -10.17
CA HIS A 125 -18.37 5.61 -10.25
C HIS A 125 -17.17 6.03 -9.39
N GLN A 126 -16.46 5.09 -8.77
CA GLN A 126 -15.41 5.44 -7.82
C GLN A 126 -14.05 5.66 -8.48
N GLN A 127 -13.79 6.90 -8.91
CA GLN A 127 -12.52 7.29 -9.55
C GLN A 127 -11.34 7.47 -8.58
N GLN A 128 -11.57 7.49 -7.26
CA GLN A 128 -10.49 7.72 -6.28
C GLN A 128 -9.59 6.50 -6.07
N ILE A 129 -10.08 5.29 -6.40
CA ILE A 129 -9.28 4.06 -6.42
C ILE A 129 -8.70 3.81 -7.84
N TYR A 130 -9.09 4.61 -8.84
CA TYR A 130 -8.60 4.49 -10.22
C TYR A 130 -7.99 5.79 -10.75
N ALA A 131 -6.66 5.78 -10.84
CA ALA A 131 -5.74 6.87 -11.17
C ALA A 131 -5.89 7.60 -12.54
N SER A 132 -7.05 7.55 -13.22
CA SER A 132 -7.17 7.97 -14.63
C SER A 132 -6.89 9.46 -14.89
N GLN A 133 -7.30 10.38 -14.02
CA GLN A 133 -6.90 11.80 -14.11
C GLN A 133 -5.50 12.08 -13.54
N TYR A 134 -5.04 11.24 -12.62
CA TYR A 134 -3.81 11.45 -11.86
C TYR A 134 -2.55 10.87 -12.54
N GLN A 135 -2.72 10.20 -13.67
CA GLN A 135 -1.70 9.40 -14.35
C GLN A 135 -0.45 10.18 -14.80
N LEU A 136 -0.54 11.50 -15.00
CA LEU A 136 0.62 12.34 -15.33
C LEU A 136 1.52 12.62 -14.13
N HIS A 137 0.98 12.57 -12.91
CA HIS A 137 1.68 12.93 -11.67
C HIS A 137 1.92 11.74 -10.74
N LEU A 138 1.29 10.60 -11.03
CA LEU A 138 1.56 9.32 -10.38
C LEU A 138 2.40 8.40 -11.29
N PRO A 139 3.18 7.47 -10.72
CA PRO A 139 3.81 6.43 -11.51
C PRO A 139 2.76 5.53 -12.17
N SER A 140 3.10 4.92 -13.31
CA SER A 140 2.22 3.94 -13.95
C SER A 140 2.12 2.66 -13.11
N GLU A 141 0.99 1.96 -13.22
CA GLU A 141 0.76 0.65 -12.59
C GLU A 141 1.90 -0.33 -12.92
N GLN A 142 2.29 -0.39 -14.20
CA GLN A 142 3.38 -1.25 -14.65
C GLN A 142 4.71 -0.94 -13.94
N ARG A 143 5.04 0.34 -13.77
CA ARG A 143 6.30 0.75 -13.11
C ARG A 143 6.31 0.38 -11.64
N LEU A 144 5.19 0.56 -10.93
CA LEU A 144 5.06 0.13 -9.53
C LEU A 144 5.20 -1.38 -9.40
N LEU A 145 4.58 -2.15 -10.29
CA LEU A 145 4.68 -3.61 -10.31
C LEU A 145 6.12 -4.09 -10.55
N GLU A 146 6.83 -3.47 -11.51
CA GLU A 146 8.23 -3.80 -11.80
C GLU A 146 9.14 -3.56 -10.58
N GLU A 147 8.95 -2.45 -9.86
CA GLU A 147 9.73 -2.16 -8.65
C GLU A 147 9.45 -3.12 -7.50
N VAL A 148 8.18 -3.46 -7.26
CA VAL A 148 7.81 -4.47 -6.24
C VAL A 148 8.41 -5.84 -6.58
N GLN A 149 8.34 -6.27 -7.85
CA GLN A 149 8.88 -7.56 -8.28
C GLN A 149 10.40 -7.64 -8.14
N LYS A 150 11.13 -6.55 -8.45
CA LYS A 150 12.58 -6.49 -8.23
C LYS A 150 12.94 -6.71 -6.76
N GLU A 151 12.23 -6.07 -5.85
CA GLU A 151 12.49 -6.22 -4.41
C GLU A 151 12.23 -7.66 -3.93
N ILE A 152 11.12 -8.26 -4.37
CA ILE A 152 10.80 -9.66 -4.05
C ILE A 152 11.91 -10.60 -4.54
N GLN A 153 12.41 -10.41 -5.76
CA GLN A 153 13.48 -11.23 -6.33
C GLN A 153 14.79 -11.07 -5.56
N GLN A 154 15.19 -9.82 -5.27
CA GLN A 154 16.41 -9.55 -4.50
C GLN A 154 16.34 -10.13 -3.09
N PHE A 155 15.19 -10.01 -2.43
CA PHE A 155 14.98 -10.59 -1.12
C PHE A 155 15.08 -12.12 -1.17
N THR A 156 14.45 -12.76 -2.16
CA THR A 156 14.52 -14.22 -2.36
C THR A 156 15.94 -14.69 -2.59
N GLN A 157 16.71 -14.00 -3.45
CA GLN A 157 18.10 -14.37 -3.75
C GLN A 157 19.03 -14.25 -2.53
N LYS A 158 18.90 -13.19 -1.73
CA LYS A 158 19.67 -13.03 -0.48
C LYS A 158 19.42 -14.16 0.53
N GLN A 159 18.23 -14.76 0.51
CA GLN A 159 17.88 -15.88 1.39
C GLN A 159 18.52 -17.19 0.92
N GLU A 160 18.61 -17.42 -0.39
CA GLU A 160 19.29 -18.59 -0.96
C GLU A 160 20.80 -18.56 -0.73
N GLU A 161 21.42 -17.38 -0.71
CA GLU A 161 22.85 -17.20 -0.46
C GLU A 161 23.24 -17.36 1.04
N HIS A 162 22.26 -17.30 1.94
CA HIS A 162 22.45 -17.43 3.40
C HIS A 162 22.05 -18.81 3.96
N HIS A 163 21.71 -19.76 3.10
CA HIS A 163 21.43 -21.16 3.44
C HIS A 163 22.52 -22.10 2.92
#